data_AF-Q0AR11-F1
#
_entry.id   AF-Q0AR11-F1
#
_cell.length_a   1.000
_cell.length_b   1.000
_cell.length_c   1.000
_cell.angle_alpha   90.00
_cell.angle_beta   90.00
_cell.angle_gamma   90.00
#
_symmetry.space_group_name_H-M   'P 1'
#
loop_
_entity.id
_entity.type
_entity.pdbx_description
1 polymer ?
#
loop_
_entity_poly.entity_id
_entity_poly.type
_entity_poly.pdbx_seq_one_letter_code
_entity_poly.pdbx_strand_id
1 'polypeptide(L)'
;MTGPVTRPRTCSPVVAWLTGCAATALTGYWAIGVADLAGGQSEPLGFLAVLAGALPGALAYAALVAFLTAIPMPLLVLAERAAHWRRGASDFLTAALMGAVLAQLFGWPVLDGPRGIAMTLFAAFSGGVGGLAYWLAAGRPGPCRGDGEIELGRAQA
;
A
#
# COMPACT_ATOMS: atom_id res chain seq x y z
N MET A 1 8.09 20.60 -36.31
CA MET A 1 8.93 20.08 -35.21
C MET A 1 7.99 19.54 -34.13
N THR A 2 7.69 18.24 -34.18
CA THR A 2 6.88 17.54 -33.19
C THR A 2 7.80 17.09 -32.05
N GLY A 3 7.72 17.77 -30.91
CA GLY A 3 8.41 17.34 -29.70
C GLY A 3 7.88 15.97 -29.25
N PRO A 4 8.72 15.12 -28.62
CA PRO A 4 8.27 13.83 -28.13
C PRO A 4 7.20 14.03 -27.06
N VAL A 5 6.00 13.53 -27.32
CA VAL A 5 4.92 13.41 -26.33
C VAL A 5 5.39 12.42 -25.27
N THR A 6 5.83 12.94 -24.13
CA THR A 6 6.10 12.14 -22.93
C THR A 6 4.77 11.57 -22.44
N ARG A 7 4.50 10.30 -22.81
CA ARG A 7 3.43 9.53 -22.16
C ARG A 7 3.69 9.57 -20.65
N PRO A 8 2.69 9.90 -19.80
CA PRO A 8 2.85 9.75 -18.37
C PRO A 8 3.23 8.29 -18.09
N ARG A 9 4.41 8.08 -17.50
CA ARG A 9 4.87 6.76 -17.07
C ARG A 9 3.94 6.32 -15.94
N THR A 10 2.92 5.54 -16.26
CA THR A 10 2.30 4.67 -15.27
C THR A 10 3.40 3.76 -14.74
N CYS A 11 3.75 3.89 -13.46
CA CYS A 11 4.69 2.99 -12.82
C CYS A 11 4.21 1.54 -13.04
N SER A 12 5.15 0.64 -13.32
CA SER A 12 4.85 -0.79 -13.44
C SER A 12 4.03 -1.25 -12.23
N PRO A 13 2.94 -2.02 -12.40
CA PRO A 13 2.07 -2.45 -11.30
C PRO A 13 2.83 -3.20 -10.20
N VAL A 14 3.94 -3.86 -10.56
CA VAL A 14 4.86 -4.50 -9.61
C VAL A 14 5.54 -3.48 -8.71
N VAL A 15 5.99 -2.35 -9.27
CA VAL A 15 6.64 -1.27 -8.52
C VAL A 15 5.63 -0.61 -7.57
N ALA A 16 4.41 -0.35 -8.05
CA ALA A 16 3.34 0.19 -7.20
C ALA A 16 3.01 -0.75 -6.02
N TRP A 17 2.98 -2.06 -6.28
CA TRP A 17 2.74 -3.06 -5.24
C TRP A 17 3.89 -3.12 -4.22
N LEU A 18 5.15 -3.10 -4.67
CA LEU A 18 6.31 -3.03 -3.78
C LEU A 18 6.30 -1.75 -2.94
N THR A 19 5.89 -0.61 -3.50
CA THR A 19 5.74 0.63 -2.73
C THR A 19 4.66 0.53 -1.66
N GLY A 20 3.55 -0.17 -1.93
CA GLY A 20 2.53 -0.46 -0.94
C GLY A 20 3.07 -1.32 0.20
N CYS A 21 3.76 -2.42 -0.13
CA CYS A 21 4.36 -3.30 0.88
C CYS A 21 5.42 -2.58 1.72
N ALA A 22 6.26 -1.75 1.09
CA ALA A 22 7.26 -0.94 1.77
C ALA A 22 6.61 0.09 2.71
N ALA A 23 5.52 0.76 2.28
CA ALA A 23 4.80 1.70 3.11
C ALA A 23 4.17 1.02 4.33
N THR A 24 3.55 -0.15 4.16
CA THR A 24 3.03 -0.96 5.27
C THR A 24 4.14 -1.31 6.27
N ALA A 25 5.29 -1.79 5.79
CA ALA A 25 6.41 -2.11 6.66
C ALA A 25 7.00 -0.88 7.37
N LEU A 26 7.06 0.25 6.67
CA LEU A 26 7.55 1.52 7.22
C LEU A 26 6.64 2.01 8.36
N THR A 27 5.31 1.82 8.27
CA THR A 27 4.41 2.16 9.39
C THR A 27 4.68 1.28 10.62
N GLY A 28 4.95 -0.01 10.44
CA GLY A 28 5.36 -0.91 11.52
C GLY A 28 6.68 -0.48 12.17
N TYR A 29 7.67 -0.15 11.34
CA TYR A 29 8.98 0.34 11.78
C TYR A 29 8.88 1.62 12.61
N TRP A 30 8.09 2.60 12.14
CA TRP A 30 7.88 3.84 12.90
C TRP A 30 7.12 3.62 14.21
N ALA A 31 6.17 2.69 14.25
CA ALA A 31 5.45 2.37 15.48
C ALA A 31 6.38 1.85 16.59
N ILE A 32 7.43 1.10 16.23
CA ILE A 32 8.47 0.66 17.18
C ILE A 32 9.21 1.87 17.75
N GLY A 33 9.62 2.82 16.91
CA GLY A 33 10.28 4.05 17.36
C GLY A 33 9.39 4.92 18.25
N VAL A 34 8.11 5.07 17.90
CA VAL A 34 7.14 5.83 18.72
C VAL A 34 6.93 5.15 20.08
N ALA A 35 6.85 3.82 20.11
CA ALA A 35 6.70 3.06 21.35
C ALA A 35 7.95 3.20 22.26
N ASP A 36 9.15 3.21 21.68
CA ASP A 36 10.41 3.41 22.40
C ASP A 36 10.49 4.80 23.04
N LEU A 37 10.14 5.85 22.29
CA LEU A 37 10.05 7.22 22.82
C LEU A 37 8.99 7.34 23.93
N ALA A 38 7.83 6.71 23.75
CA ALA A 38 6.77 6.68 24.77
C ALA A 38 7.20 5.90 26.03
N GLY A 39 8.13 4.95 25.89
CA GLY A 39 8.76 4.21 27.00
C GLY A 39 9.75 5.03 27.83
N GLY A 40 9.99 6.30 27.46
CA GLY A 40 10.90 7.20 28.17
C GLY A 40 12.31 7.27 27.60
N GLN A 41 12.54 6.74 26.39
CA GLN A 41 13.83 6.83 25.74
C GLN A 41 14.15 8.29 25.36
N SER A 42 15.08 8.91 26.10
CA SER A 42 15.52 10.28 25.87
C SER A 42 16.87 10.39 25.17
N GLU A 43 17.63 9.29 25.09
CA GLU A 43 18.95 9.28 24.47
C GLU A 43 18.88 9.00 22.96
N PRO A 44 19.41 9.90 22.12
CA PRO A 44 19.31 9.77 20.66
C PRO A 44 20.08 8.57 20.12
N LEU A 45 21.22 8.22 20.74
CA LEU A 45 22.02 7.05 20.36
C LEU A 45 21.28 5.73 20.65
N GLY A 46 20.61 5.63 21.79
CA GLY A 46 19.81 4.45 22.13
C GLY A 46 18.58 4.30 21.22
N PHE A 47 17.89 5.40 20.91
CA PHE A 47 16.79 5.39 19.95
C PHE A 47 17.22 4.92 18.55
N LEU A 48 18.37 5.42 18.05
CA LEU A 48 18.91 4.97 16.77
C LEU A 48 19.34 3.51 16.79
N ALA A 49 19.85 3.00 17.92
CA ALA A 49 20.19 1.58 18.07
C ALA A 49 18.95 0.68 18.02
N VAL A 50 17.84 1.08 18.66
CA VAL A 50 16.56 0.37 18.60
C VAL A 50 16.02 0.34 17.18
N LEU A 51 16.03 1.48 16.49
CA LEU A 51 15.63 1.57 15.10
C LEU A 51 16.52 0.73 14.17
N ALA A 52 17.85 0.79 14.33
CA ALA A 52 18.77 -0.04 13.56
C ALA A 52 18.53 -1.55 13.79
N GLY A 53 18.25 -1.95 15.04
CA GLY A 53 17.90 -3.32 15.39
C GLY A 53 16.55 -3.79 14.84
N ALA A 54 15.60 -2.87 14.64
CA ALA A 54 14.29 -3.17 14.07
C ALA A 54 14.31 -3.29 12.54
N LEU A 55 15.36 -2.79 11.87
CA LEU A 55 15.46 -2.74 10.41
C LEU A 55 15.33 -4.13 9.73
N PRO A 56 16.02 -5.18 10.20
CA PRO A 56 15.88 -6.53 9.62
C PRO A 56 14.45 -7.07 9.78
N GLY A 57 13.81 -6.81 10.92
CA GLY A 57 12.43 -7.20 11.18
C GLY A 57 11.44 -6.48 10.24
N ALA A 58 11.63 -5.19 10.00
CA ALA A 58 10.82 -4.43 9.06
C ALA A 58 10.96 -4.93 7.62
N LEU A 59 12.18 -5.29 7.19
CA LEU A 59 12.43 -5.88 5.88
C LEU A 59 11.79 -7.27 5.75
N ALA A 60 11.93 -8.12 6.77
CA ALA A 60 11.29 -9.43 6.80
C ALA A 60 9.76 -9.31 6.76
N TYR A 61 9.20 -8.33 7.47
CA TYR A 61 7.76 -8.05 7.45
C TYR A 61 7.31 -7.54 6.07
N ALA A 62 8.07 -6.66 5.41
CA ALA A 62 7.78 -6.23 4.04
C ALA A 62 7.74 -7.44 3.07
N ALA A 63 8.72 -8.35 3.18
CA ALA A 63 8.79 -9.56 2.38
C ALA A 63 7.61 -10.50 2.67
N LEU A 64 7.21 -10.64 3.94
CA LEU A 64 6.06 -11.44 4.33
C LEU A 64 4.75 -10.86 3.76
N VAL A 65 4.53 -9.56 3.89
CA VAL A 65 3.34 -8.87 3.34
C VAL A 65 3.32 -9.02 1.82
N ALA A 66 4.47 -8.86 1.15
CA ALA A 66 4.59 -9.13 -0.28
C ALA A 66 4.22 -10.59 -0.60
N PHE A 67 4.81 -11.57 0.07
CA PHE A 67 4.50 -12.98 -0.16
C PHE A 67 3.01 -13.30 0.02
N LEU A 68 2.40 -12.84 1.11
CA LEU A 68 0.99 -13.08 1.41
C LEU A 68 0.04 -12.36 0.44
N THR A 69 0.45 -11.21 -0.11
CA THR A 69 -0.36 -10.45 -1.06
C THR A 69 -0.08 -10.79 -2.52
N ALA A 70 0.92 -11.62 -2.81
CA ALA A 70 1.31 -11.98 -4.17
C ALA A 70 0.21 -12.69 -4.98
N ILE A 71 -0.70 -13.41 -4.31
CA ILE A 71 -1.86 -14.08 -4.93
C ILE A 71 -3.11 -13.20 -5.00
N PRO A 72 -3.57 -12.55 -3.91
CA PRO A 72 -4.77 -11.72 -3.96
C PRO A 72 -4.60 -10.47 -4.83
N MET A 73 -3.37 -9.93 -4.99
CA MET A 73 -3.15 -8.72 -5.77
C MET A 73 -3.42 -8.89 -7.28
N PRO A 74 -2.93 -9.95 -7.97
CA PRO A 74 -3.34 -10.23 -9.35
C PRO A 74 -4.85 -10.39 -9.50
N LEU A 75 -5.51 -11.07 -8.54
CA LEU A 75 -6.96 -11.25 -8.56
C LEU A 75 -7.70 -9.91 -8.43
N LEU A 76 -7.25 -9.02 -7.55
CA LEU A 76 -7.79 -7.67 -7.42
C LEU A 76 -7.60 -6.86 -8.70
N VAL A 77 -6.42 -6.91 -9.33
CA VAL A 77 -6.16 -6.22 -10.60
C VAL A 77 -7.06 -6.74 -11.73
N LEU A 78 -7.34 -8.04 -11.77
CA LEU A 78 -8.28 -8.63 -12.74
C LEU A 78 -9.72 -8.21 -12.46
N ALA A 79 -10.15 -8.23 -11.20
CA ALA A 79 -11.49 -7.80 -10.78
C ALA A 79 -11.71 -6.30 -11.08
N GLU A 80 -10.71 -5.46 -10.82
CA GLU A 80 -10.75 -4.03 -11.15
C GLU A 80 -10.94 -3.77 -12.64
N ARG A 81 -10.23 -4.52 -13.49
CA ARG A 81 -10.36 -4.41 -14.95
C ARG A 81 -11.75 -4.82 -15.43
N ALA A 82 -12.38 -5.79 -14.76
CA ALA A 82 -13.71 -6.26 -15.12
C ALA A 82 -14.83 -5.31 -14.65
N ALA A 83 -14.63 -4.59 -13.53
CA ALA A 83 -15.70 -3.84 -12.88
C ALA A 83 -15.69 -2.32 -13.13
N HIS A 84 -14.69 -1.77 -13.82
CA HIS A 84 -14.50 -0.31 -14.00
C HIS A 84 -14.63 0.49 -12.68
N TRP A 85 -14.23 -0.11 -11.56
CA TRP A 85 -14.45 0.45 -10.23
C TRP A 85 -13.69 1.77 -10.00
N ARG A 86 -14.31 2.67 -9.24
CA ARG A 86 -13.71 3.95 -8.80
C ARG A 86 -12.54 3.66 -7.85
N ARG A 87 -11.32 3.58 -8.40
CA ARG A 87 -10.07 3.39 -7.64
C ARG A 87 -9.87 4.46 -6.57
N GLY A 88 -9.36 4.05 -5.41
CA GLY A 88 -8.99 4.95 -4.31
C GLY A 88 -9.48 4.46 -2.95
N ALA A 89 -10.73 4.76 -2.61
CA ALA A 89 -11.29 4.38 -1.31
C ALA A 89 -11.44 2.86 -1.15
N SER A 90 -11.74 2.15 -2.25
CA SER A 90 -11.78 0.69 -2.30
C SER A 90 -10.43 0.08 -1.94
N ASP A 91 -9.34 0.63 -2.48
CA ASP A 91 -8.01 0.03 -2.39
C ASP A 91 -7.46 0.17 -0.97
N PHE A 92 -7.73 1.33 -0.34
CA PHE A 92 -7.49 1.56 1.08
C PHE A 92 -8.30 0.59 1.96
N LEU A 93 -9.61 0.50 1.75
CA LEU A 93 -10.50 -0.34 2.57
C LEU A 93 -10.15 -1.83 2.44
N THR A 94 -9.84 -2.28 1.22
CA THR A 94 -9.50 -3.68 0.95
C THR A 94 -8.16 -4.05 1.59
N ALA A 95 -7.17 -3.18 1.49
CA ALA A 95 -5.87 -3.38 2.13
C ALA A 95 -5.97 -3.29 3.67
N ALA A 96 -6.83 -2.41 4.20
CA ALA A 96 -7.10 -2.32 5.64
C ALA A 96 -7.81 -3.57 6.18
N LEU A 97 -8.82 -4.07 5.46
CA LEU A 97 -9.49 -5.33 5.79
C LEU A 97 -8.51 -6.51 5.75
N MET A 98 -7.66 -6.59 4.72
CA MET A 98 -6.65 -7.63 4.61
C MET A 98 -5.66 -7.57 5.79
N GLY A 99 -5.22 -6.37 6.18
CA GLY A 99 -4.37 -6.17 7.36
C GLY A 99 -5.04 -6.65 8.66
N ALA A 100 -6.32 -6.34 8.85
CA ALA A 100 -7.10 -6.81 10.00
C ALA A 100 -7.22 -8.35 10.02
N VAL A 101 -7.53 -8.96 8.88
CA VAL A 101 -7.68 -10.42 8.74
C VAL A 101 -6.36 -11.13 9.00
N LEU A 102 -5.24 -10.60 8.51
CA LEU A 102 -3.92 -11.16 8.78
C LEU A 102 -3.56 -11.06 10.27
N ALA A 103 -3.88 -9.96 10.95
CA ALA A 103 -3.67 -9.85 12.39
C ALA A 103 -4.46 -10.91 13.19
N GLN A 104 -5.69 -11.21 12.76
CA GLN A 104 -6.49 -12.29 13.37
C GLN A 104 -5.90 -13.69 13.10
N LEU A 105 -5.44 -13.96 11.87
CA LEU A 105 -4.88 -15.25 11.46
C LEU A 105 -3.57 -15.60 12.18
N PHE A 106 -2.71 -14.60 12.42
CA PHE A 106 -1.40 -14.80 13.06
C PHE A 106 -1.43 -14.71 14.60
N GLY A 107 -2.60 -14.88 15.21
CA GLY A 107 -2.71 -15.15 16.64
C GLY A 107 -2.80 -13.92 17.54
N TRP A 108 -3.32 -12.80 17.03
CA TRP A 108 -3.73 -11.64 17.85
C TRP A 108 -5.25 -11.46 17.80
N PRO A 109 -6.04 -12.47 18.18
CA PRO A 109 -7.47 -12.36 18.10
C PRO A 109 -7.95 -11.16 18.90
N VAL A 110 -8.99 -10.48 18.40
CA VAL A 110 -9.70 -9.44 19.19
C VAL A 110 -10.16 -9.98 20.55
N LEU A 111 -10.31 -11.30 20.64
CA LEU A 111 -10.64 -12.06 21.85
C LEU A 111 -9.58 -11.97 22.96
N ASP A 112 -8.33 -11.58 22.66
CA ASP A 112 -7.27 -11.33 23.67
C ASP A 112 -7.49 -10.01 24.44
N GLY A 113 -8.63 -9.36 24.23
CA GLY A 113 -9.03 -8.14 24.93
C GLY A 113 -8.46 -6.86 24.30
N PRO A 114 -8.30 -5.78 25.07
CA PRO A 114 -7.98 -4.45 24.51
C PRO A 114 -6.65 -4.40 23.74
N ARG A 115 -5.69 -5.28 24.09
CA ARG A 115 -4.42 -5.41 23.36
C ARG A 115 -4.62 -5.98 21.95
N GLY A 116 -5.46 -7.01 21.81
CA GLY A 116 -5.78 -7.61 20.51
C GLY A 116 -6.53 -6.63 19.59
N ILE A 117 -7.46 -5.85 20.16
CA ILE A 117 -8.16 -4.76 19.44
C ILE A 117 -7.16 -3.72 18.93
N ALA A 118 -6.26 -3.23 19.78
CA ALA A 118 -5.29 -2.21 19.40
C ALA A 118 -4.36 -2.70 18.28
N MET A 119 -3.87 -3.94 18.37
CA MET A 119 -3.01 -4.53 17.34
C MET A 119 -3.74 -4.76 16.02
N THR A 120 -5.01 -5.17 16.06
CA THR A 120 -5.84 -5.36 14.86
C THR A 120 -6.14 -4.04 14.16
N LEU A 121 -6.47 -3.00 14.93
CA LEU A 121 -6.66 -1.64 14.40
C LEU A 121 -5.37 -1.09 13.80
N PHE A 122 -4.24 -1.32 14.46
CA PHE A 122 -2.94 -0.93 13.94
C PHE A 122 -2.62 -1.65 12.63
N ALA A 123 -2.84 -2.97 12.55
CA ALA A 123 -2.64 -3.74 11.33
C ALA A 123 -3.58 -3.30 10.20
N ALA A 124 -4.83 -2.97 10.51
CA ALA A 124 -5.78 -2.42 9.56
C ALA A 124 -5.33 -1.06 9.04
N PHE A 125 -4.89 -0.16 9.92
CA PHE A 125 -4.35 1.14 9.54
C PHE A 125 -3.09 1.00 8.67
N SER A 126 -2.15 0.16 9.09
CA SER A 126 -0.91 -0.16 8.36
C SER A 126 -1.21 -0.70 6.96
N GLY A 127 -2.14 -1.65 6.85
CA GLY A 127 -2.62 -2.18 5.58
C GLY A 127 -3.26 -1.09 4.70
N GLY A 128 -4.09 -0.23 5.28
CA GLY A 128 -4.69 0.91 4.58
C GLY A 128 -3.65 1.88 4.01
N VAL A 129 -2.61 2.23 4.78
CA VAL A 129 -1.50 3.06 4.30
C VAL A 129 -0.78 2.41 3.12
N GLY A 130 -0.56 1.09 3.16
CA GLY A 130 -0.03 0.33 2.02
C GLY A 130 -0.92 0.38 0.79
N GLY A 131 -2.24 0.22 0.95
CA GLY A 131 -3.21 0.34 -0.14
C GLY A 131 -3.26 1.75 -0.75
N LEU A 132 -3.13 2.79 0.09
CA LEU A 132 -3.05 4.18 -0.36
C LEU A 132 -1.75 4.45 -1.13
N ALA A 133 -0.62 3.96 -0.63
CA ALA A 133 0.68 4.09 -1.32
C ALA A 133 0.67 3.35 -2.67
N TYR A 134 0.07 2.15 -2.71
CA TYR A 134 -0.18 1.43 -3.96
C TYR A 134 -1.01 2.26 -4.94
N TRP A 135 -2.14 2.83 -4.48
CA TRP A 135 -3.02 3.64 -5.32
C TRP A 135 -2.31 4.89 -5.88
N LEU A 136 -1.56 5.59 -5.04
CA LEU A 136 -0.78 6.76 -5.47
C LEU A 136 0.29 6.38 -6.48
N ALA A 137 0.98 5.25 -6.28
CA ALA A 137 2.04 4.78 -7.16
C ALA A 137 1.52 4.17 -8.48
N ALA A 138 0.37 3.50 -8.45
CA ALA A 138 -0.27 2.93 -9.64
C ALA A 138 -0.86 4.01 -10.57
N GLY A 139 -1.01 5.24 -10.06
CA GLY A 139 -1.56 6.39 -10.78
C GLY A 139 -3.09 6.40 -10.77
N ARG A 140 -3.67 7.61 -10.79
CA ARG A 140 -5.12 7.78 -10.94
C ARG A 140 -5.57 7.10 -12.24
N PRO A 141 -6.71 6.37 -12.25
CA PRO A 141 -7.42 6.15 -13.49
C PRO A 141 -7.97 7.52 -13.93
N GLY A 142 -7.13 8.30 -14.60
CA GLY A 142 -7.66 9.33 -15.48
C GLY A 142 -8.47 8.60 -16.55
N PRO A 143 -9.62 9.15 -16.97
CA PRO A 143 -10.23 8.66 -18.20
C PRO A 143 -9.13 8.72 -19.25
N CYS A 144 -8.82 7.58 -19.87
CA CYS A 144 -8.39 7.60 -21.25
C CYS A 144 -9.54 8.29 -21.99
N ARG A 145 -9.52 9.61 -22.03
CA ARG A 145 -10.31 10.38 -22.97
C ARG A 145 -9.76 9.96 -24.31
N GLY A 146 -10.43 8.97 -24.90
CA GLY A 146 -10.31 8.66 -26.30
C GLY A 146 -10.81 9.86 -27.06
N ASP A 147 -9.96 10.86 -27.24
CA ASP A 147 -10.11 11.81 -28.34
C ASP A 147 -9.22 11.28 -29.48
N GLY A 148 -9.57 10.07 -29.93
CA GLY A 148 -9.03 9.43 -31.12
C GLY A 148 -10.10 9.20 -32.18
N GLU A 149 -11.24 9.89 -32.09
CA GLU A 149 -12.40 9.57 -32.92
C GLU A 149 -13.27 10.79 -33.26
N ILE A 150 -12.70 11.96 -33.61
CA ILE A 150 -13.46 13.03 -34.33
C ILE A 150 -12.67 13.71 -35.49
N GLU A 151 -11.33 13.63 -35.59
CA GLU A 151 -10.61 14.41 -36.62
C GLU A 151 -10.26 13.69 -37.94
N LEU A 152 -10.58 12.41 -38.12
CA LEU A 152 -10.41 11.76 -39.44
C LEU A 152 -11.63 11.88 -40.38
N GLY A 153 -12.76 12.42 -39.90
CA GLY A 153 -14.00 12.55 -40.69
C GLY A 153 -14.21 13.88 -41.40
N ARG A 154 -13.31 14.87 -41.23
CA ARG A 154 -13.45 16.22 -41.84
C ARG A 154 -12.38 16.59 -42.86
N ALA A 155 -11.45 15.69 -43.19
CA ALA A 155 -10.46 15.93 -44.24
C ALA A 155 -10.86 15.33 -45.61
N GLN A 156 -12.10 14.86 -45.76
CA GLN A 156 -12.65 14.30 -47.01
C GLN A 156 -14.02 14.88 -47.40
N ALA A 157 -14.35 16.10 -46.97
CA ALA A 157 -15.50 16.85 -47.47
C ALA A 157 -15.05 18.23 -47.97
#